data_AF-A0A535NR57-F1
#
_entry.id   AF-A0A535NR57-F1
#
_cell.length_a   1.000
_cell.length_b   1.000
_cell.length_c   1.000
_cell.angle_alpha   90.00
_cell.angle_beta   90.00
_cell.angle_gamma   90.00
#
_symmetry.space_group_name_H-M   'P 1'
#
loop_
_entity.id
_entity.type
_entity.pdbx_description
1 polymer ?
#
loop_
_entity_poly.entity_id
_entity_poly.type
_entity_poly.pdbx_seq_one_letter_code
_entity_poly.pdbx_strand_id
1 'polypeptide(L)'
;FVPTAQATKGFTTLTDQDWQAVGGKGRFFKQQLTMSGASPNQLIAVPWVMRPFAMVYNKDLFQKAGITTPPTTWTQFVQDAQKMTDSSAGVYGAEMDPSDSFDPWKIWWMFAKQMGGDFISPDLKTAQMNTPQAVQSVKFWFDWATTYKIVDPNSMAWKTGDALKAFANGKVGMLIMTTSTITPTLQKSSIADKYAFAPMPTVPYGMQQRPPNGVPAATIVSGDMLAVADYSNVKDLAFKFINLV
;
A
#
# COMPACT_ATOMS: atom_id res chain seq x y z
N PHE A 1 -8.09 -12.26 -0.70
CA PHE A 1 -7.53 -13.59 -0.36
C PHE A 1 -8.39 -14.31 0.68
N VAL A 2 -8.66 -13.72 1.86
CA VAL A 2 -9.46 -14.38 2.92
C VAL A 2 -10.89 -14.77 2.47
N PRO A 3 -11.66 -13.94 1.74
CA PRO A 3 -12.97 -14.37 1.23
C PRO A 3 -12.89 -15.58 0.28
N THR A 4 -11.84 -15.67 -0.54
CA THR A 4 -11.59 -16.83 -1.42
C THR A 4 -11.25 -18.07 -0.59
N ALA A 5 -10.38 -17.93 0.41
CA ALA A 5 -10.04 -19.01 1.34
C ALA A 5 -11.29 -19.50 2.11
N GLN A 6 -12.15 -18.58 2.54
CA GLN A 6 -13.40 -18.88 3.22
C GLN A 6 -14.39 -19.62 2.33
N ALA A 7 -14.43 -19.31 1.02
CA ALA A 7 -15.29 -20.01 0.06
C ALA A 7 -14.93 -21.51 -0.08
N THR A 8 -13.68 -21.89 0.23
CA THR A 8 -13.28 -23.30 0.24
C THR A 8 -13.88 -24.10 1.40
N LYS A 9 -14.36 -23.41 2.46
CA LYS A 9 -14.80 -24.00 3.73
C LYS A 9 -13.73 -24.89 4.41
N GLY A 10 -12.45 -24.72 4.03
CA GLY A 10 -11.34 -25.50 4.56
C GLY A 10 -10.72 -24.96 5.84
N PHE A 11 -11.23 -23.85 6.39
CA PHE A 11 -10.68 -23.16 7.55
C PHE A 11 -11.72 -23.00 8.66
N THR A 12 -11.27 -23.08 9.90
CA THR A 12 -12.12 -22.91 11.07
C THR A 12 -12.68 -21.49 11.13
N THR A 13 -14.00 -21.40 11.27
CA THR A 13 -14.65 -20.13 11.62
C THR A 13 -14.39 -19.85 13.09
N LEU A 14 -13.78 -18.70 13.37
CA LEU A 14 -13.30 -18.32 14.68
C LEU A 14 -14.45 -17.94 15.61
N THR A 15 -14.62 -18.72 16.67
CA THR A 15 -15.55 -18.45 17.77
C THR A 15 -14.99 -17.40 18.73
N ASP A 16 -15.82 -16.91 19.66
CA ASP A 16 -15.32 -16.01 20.71
C ASP A 16 -14.25 -16.67 21.57
N GLN A 17 -14.33 -17.98 21.82
CA GLN A 17 -13.31 -18.72 22.55
C GLN A 17 -11.97 -18.75 21.78
N ASP A 18 -12.00 -18.96 20.46
CA ASP A 18 -10.79 -18.92 19.63
C ASP A 18 -10.15 -17.53 19.66
N TRP A 19 -10.97 -16.47 19.60
CA TRP A 19 -10.49 -15.11 19.75
C TRP A 19 -9.87 -14.85 21.11
N GLN A 20 -10.45 -15.37 22.20
CA GLN A 20 -9.83 -15.28 23.53
C GLN A 20 -8.50 -16.04 23.60
N ALA A 21 -8.40 -17.20 22.95
CA ALA A 21 -7.18 -18.01 22.91
C ALA A 21 -6.01 -17.29 22.24
N VAL A 22 -6.27 -16.34 21.35
CA VAL A 22 -5.27 -15.50 20.69
C VAL A 22 -5.17 -14.09 21.30
N GLY A 23 -5.64 -13.89 22.54
CA GLY A 23 -5.50 -12.62 23.27
C GLY A 23 -6.58 -11.58 22.97
N GLY A 24 -7.69 -11.99 22.36
CA GLY A 24 -8.87 -11.17 22.10
C GLY A 24 -8.76 -10.27 20.86
N LYS A 25 -9.89 -9.91 20.26
CA LYS A 25 -9.93 -9.01 19.09
C LYS A 25 -9.32 -7.63 19.38
N GLY A 26 -9.37 -7.17 20.63
CA GLY A 26 -8.92 -5.84 21.05
C GLY A 26 -7.41 -5.59 20.90
N ARG A 27 -6.58 -6.63 20.79
CA ARG A 27 -5.14 -6.48 20.57
C ARG A 27 -4.77 -6.09 19.13
N PHE A 28 -5.72 -6.19 18.19
CA PHE A 28 -5.48 -5.97 16.77
C PHE A 28 -6.02 -4.62 16.31
N PHE A 29 -5.37 -4.06 15.29
CA PHE A 29 -5.87 -2.86 14.64
C PHE A 29 -7.24 -3.13 14.00
N LYS A 30 -8.24 -2.28 14.29
CA LYS A 30 -9.64 -2.53 13.92
C LYS A 30 -9.82 -2.73 12.41
N GLN A 31 -9.11 -1.97 11.59
CA GLN A 31 -9.18 -2.08 10.13
C GLN A 31 -8.51 -3.35 9.62
N GLN A 32 -7.57 -3.95 10.36
CA GLN A 32 -6.99 -5.23 9.98
C GLN A 32 -8.00 -6.36 10.19
N LEU A 33 -8.82 -6.29 11.24
CA LEU A 33 -9.89 -7.27 11.50
C LEU A 33 -10.95 -7.33 10.38
N THR A 34 -11.13 -6.28 9.59
CA THR A 34 -12.07 -6.32 8.45
C THR A 34 -11.60 -7.23 7.32
N MET A 35 -10.31 -7.61 7.32
CA MET A 35 -9.73 -8.56 6.37
C MET A 35 -9.76 -10.02 6.88
N SER A 36 -10.17 -10.25 8.12
CA SER A 36 -10.18 -11.58 8.77
C SER A 36 -11.31 -12.50 8.28
N GLY A 37 -12.22 -12.04 7.43
CA GLY A 37 -13.34 -12.82 6.92
C GLY A 37 -14.18 -12.08 5.88
N ALA A 38 -15.18 -12.77 5.32
CA ALA A 38 -16.15 -12.20 4.39
C ALA A 38 -17.18 -11.28 5.09
N SER A 39 -17.37 -11.45 6.40
CA SER A 39 -18.22 -10.59 7.22
C SER A 39 -17.72 -10.55 8.66
N PRO A 40 -18.11 -9.55 9.47
CA PRO A 40 -17.74 -9.47 10.89
C PRO A 40 -18.10 -10.70 11.73
N ASN A 41 -19.10 -11.47 11.29
CA ASN A 41 -19.61 -12.66 11.98
C ASN A 41 -19.02 -13.98 11.45
N GLN A 42 -18.22 -13.93 10.38
CA GLN A 42 -17.62 -15.10 9.77
C GLN A 42 -16.13 -14.86 9.51
N LEU A 43 -15.40 -14.68 10.60
CA LEU A 43 -13.94 -14.50 10.57
C LEU A 43 -13.28 -15.88 10.58
N ILE A 44 -12.30 -16.10 9.71
CA ILE A 44 -11.58 -17.38 9.57
C ILE A 44 -10.07 -17.26 9.78
N ALA A 45 -9.57 -16.04 9.96
CA ALA A 45 -8.13 -15.79 10.05
C ALA A 45 -7.79 -14.73 11.11
N VAL A 46 -6.71 -14.94 11.83
CA VAL A 46 -6.16 -14.06 12.86
C VAL A 46 -5.09 -13.16 12.24
N PRO A 47 -5.12 -11.84 12.48
CA PRO A 47 -4.06 -10.95 12.00
C PRO A 47 -2.68 -11.30 12.54
N TRP A 48 -1.67 -11.26 11.67
CA TRP A 48 -0.28 -11.53 12.04
C TRP A 48 0.65 -10.37 11.69
N VAL A 49 0.80 -10.05 10.40
CA VAL A 49 1.65 -8.95 9.95
C VAL A 49 0.78 -7.88 9.30
N MET A 50 0.95 -6.62 9.68
CA MET A 50 0.33 -5.49 8.98
C MET A 50 1.37 -4.81 8.08
N ARG A 51 0.98 -4.55 6.84
CA ARG A 51 1.80 -3.89 5.81
C ARG A 51 1.02 -2.69 5.25
N PRO A 52 0.95 -1.56 5.98
CA PRO A 52 0.34 -0.36 5.44
C PRO A 52 1.21 0.22 4.34
N PHE A 53 0.60 0.73 3.28
CA PHE A 53 1.30 1.58 2.31
C PHE A 53 1.56 2.95 2.93
N ALA A 54 2.77 3.46 2.76
CA ALA A 54 3.14 4.81 3.14
C ALA A 54 4.00 5.44 2.03
N MET A 55 4.07 6.76 2.04
CA MET A 55 5.06 7.48 1.25
C MET A 55 6.33 7.62 2.09
N VAL A 56 7.47 7.22 1.55
CA VAL A 56 8.78 7.50 2.13
C VAL A 56 9.45 8.55 1.27
N TYR A 57 10.04 9.56 1.91
CA TYR A 57 10.67 10.65 1.18
C TYR A 57 12.11 10.90 1.65
N ASN A 58 12.95 11.32 0.71
CA ASN A 58 14.35 11.67 0.92
C ASN A 58 14.46 13.15 1.34
N LYS A 59 14.86 13.39 2.59
CA LYS A 59 14.94 14.72 3.21
C LYS A 59 15.98 15.62 2.52
N ASP A 60 17.10 15.06 2.06
CA ASP A 60 18.14 15.84 1.38
C ASP A 60 17.64 16.33 0.02
N LEU A 61 16.93 15.48 -0.74
CA LEU A 61 16.34 15.88 -2.02
C LEU A 61 15.22 16.91 -1.83
N PHE A 62 14.40 16.74 -0.78
CA PHE A 62 13.40 17.73 -0.40
C PHE A 62 14.04 19.08 -0.08
N GLN A 63 15.08 19.09 0.77
CA GLN A 63 15.80 20.30 1.15
C GLN A 63 16.46 20.97 -0.07
N LYS A 64 17.12 20.20 -0.94
CA LYS A 64 17.74 20.71 -2.17
C LYS A 64 16.72 21.36 -3.11
N ALA A 65 15.50 20.82 -3.15
CA ALA A 65 14.39 21.34 -3.95
C ALA A 65 13.59 22.45 -3.24
N GLY A 66 13.95 22.86 -2.02
CA GLY A 66 13.24 23.87 -1.25
C GLY A 66 11.87 23.42 -0.74
N ILE A 67 11.64 22.11 -0.61
CA ILE A 67 10.38 21.52 -0.15
C ILE A 67 10.47 21.28 1.36
N THR A 68 9.57 21.88 2.13
CA THR A 68 9.59 21.83 3.61
C THR A 68 8.61 20.83 4.20
N THR A 69 7.61 20.40 3.44
CA THR A 69 6.56 19.47 3.92
C THR A 69 6.21 18.45 2.85
N PRO A 70 5.91 17.19 3.21
CA PRO A 70 5.43 16.18 2.28
C PRO A 70 4.12 16.61 1.59
N PRO A 71 3.90 16.23 0.33
CA PRO A 71 2.70 16.61 -0.40
C PRO A 71 1.43 16.02 0.19
N THR A 72 0.37 16.82 0.24
CA THR A 72 -0.96 16.37 0.69
C THR A 72 -1.94 16.15 -0.47
N THR A 73 -1.58 16.61 -1.67
CA THR A 73 -2.32 16.45 -2.93
C THR A 73 -1.45 15.79 -3.99
N TRP A 74 -2.06 15.05 -4.92
CA TRP A 74 -1.30 14.44 -6.03
C TRP A 74 -0.76 15.48 -7.02
N THR A 75 -1.40 16.65 -7.11
CA THR A 75 -0.86 17.81 -7.84
C THR A 75 0.44 18.28 -7.23
N GLN A 76 0.48 18.45 -5.91
CA GLN A 76 1.70 18.83 -5.20
C GLN A 76 2.76 17.73 -5.31
N PHE A 77 2.38 16.46 -5.20
CA PHE A 77 3.31 15.33 -5.41
C PHE A 77 4.03 15.41 -6.75
N VAL A 78 3.29 15.63 -7.84
CA VAL A 78 3.90 15.76 -9.19
C VAL A 78 4.83 16.98 -9.24
N GLN A 79 4.40 18.13 -8.73
CA GLN A 79 5.21 19.36 -8.73
C GLN A 79 6.50 19.21 -7.91
N ASP A 80 6.41 18.63 -6.73
CA ASP A 80 7.54 18.40 -5.85
C ASP A 80 8.49 17.35 -6.44
N ALA A 81 7.95 16.30 -7.07
CA ALA A 81 8.74 15.34 -7.83
C ALA A 81 9.47 16.00 -9.02
N GLN A 82 8.82 16.90 -9.75
CA GLN A 82 9.45 17.65 -10.84
C GLN A 82 10.62 18.50 -10.35
N LYS A 83 10.49 19.20 -9.22
CA LYS A 83 11.58 20.00 -8.63
C LYS A 83 12.80 19.16 -8.23
N MET A 84 12.57 17.92 -7.80
CA MET A 84 13.64 17.00 -7.39
C MET A 84 14.28 16.25 -8.57
N THR A 85 13.63 16.22 -9.73
CA THR A 85 14.09 15.42 -10.86
C THR A 85 15.27 16.10 -11.58
N ASP A 86 16.37 15.38 -11.68
CA ASP A 86 17.57 15.72 -12.45
C ASP A 86 18.03 14.43 -13.19
N SER A 87 17.49 14.26 -14.40
CA SER A 87 17.76 13.07 -15.22
C SER A 87 19.24 12.95 -15.61
N SER A 88 19.98 14.07 -15.67
CA SER A 88 21.41 14.05 -15.98
C SER A 88 22.25 13.44 -14.84
N ALA A 89 21.75 13.55 -13.60
CA ALA A 89 22.35 12.94 -12.41
C ALA A 89 21.74 11.57 -12.06
N GLY A 90 20.78 11.09 -12.86
CA GLY A 90 19.99 9.90 -12.57
C GLY A 90 19.18 10.03 -11.28
N VAL A 91 18.74 11.24 -10.93
CA VAL A 91 17.90 11.52 -9.75
C VAL A 91 16.49 11.81 -10.22
N TYR A 92 15.51 11.13 -9.64
CA TYR A 92 14.11 11.25 -10.02
C TYR A 92 13.26 11.56 -8.79
N GLY A 93 12.25 12.41 -8.95
CA GLY A 93 11.44 12.86 -7.82
C GLY A 93 10.46 11.82 -7.29
N ALA A 94 10.10 10.84 -8.11
CA ALA A 94 9.22 9.72 -7.77
C ALA A 94 9.80 8.40 -8.30
N GLU A 95 9.18 7.29 -7.91
CA GLU A 95 9.52 5.94 -8.35
C GLU A 95 8.24 5.18 -8.74
N MET A 96 8.39 4.20 -9.63
CA MET A 96 7.34 3.24 -9.96
C MET A 96 7.92 1.89 -10.40
N ASP A 97 7.25 0.80 -10.04
CA ASP A 97 7.66 -0.60 -10.27
C ASP A 97 6.60 -1.43 -11.05
N PRO A 98 6.23 -1.06 -12.29
CA PRO A 98 5.19 -1.72 -13.09
C PRO A 98 5.43 -3.19 -13.42
N SER A 99 6.66 -3.71 -13.28
CA SER A 99 6.94 -5.14 -13.46
C SER A 99 6.74 -5.96 -12.17
N ASP A 100 6.41 -5.32 -11.05
CA ASP A 100 5.93 -6.03 -9.86
C ASP A 100 4.49 -6.50 -10.04
N SER A 101 4.23 -7.76 -9.70
CA SER A 101 2.91 -8.38 -9.89
C SER A 101 1.97 -8.22 -8.70
N PHE A 102 2.42 -7.63 -7.60
CA PHE A 102 1.69 -7.61 -6.32
C PHE A 102 1.22 -6.23 -5.91
N ASP A 103 2.04 -5.19 -6.04
CA ASP A 103 1.81 -3.87 -5.44
C ASP A 103 1.15 -2.83 -6.36
N PRO A 104 1.44 -2.75 -7.68
CA PRO A 104 0.92 -1.68 -8.54
C PRO A 104 -0.60 -1.50 -8.52
N TRP A 105 -1.38 -2.59 -8.51
CA TRP A 105 -2.84 -2.50 -8.48
C TRP A 105 -3.38 -1.78 -7.24
N LYS A 106 -2.63 -1.84 -6.13
CA LYS A 106 -3.00 -1.18 -4.87
C LYS A 106 -2.91 0.34 -5.03
N ILE A 107 -1.88 0.83 -5.71
CA ILE A 107 -1.70 2.25 -6.03
C ILE A 107 -2.86 2.74 -6.91
N TRP A 108 -3.20 1.99 -7.96
CA TRP A 108 -4.31 2.35 -8.85
C TRP A 108 -5.67 2.33 -8.14
N TRP A 109 -5.88 1.34 -7.27
CA TRP A 109 -7.08 1.25 -6.44
C TRP A 109 -7.22 2.49 -5.56
N MET A 110 -6.13 2.89 -4.90
CA MET A 110 -6.11 4.06 -4.03
C MET A 110 -6.47 5.35 -4.78
N PHE A 111 -5.91 5.58 -5.97
CA PHE A 111 -6.33 6.71 -6.81
C PHE A 111 -7.82 6.64 -7.18
N ALA A 112 -8.32 5.46 -7.57
CA ALA A 112 -9.73 5.28 -7.92
C ALA A 112 -10.65 5.58 -6.73
N LYS A 113 -10.32 5.08 -5.52
CA LYS A 113 -11.05 5.36 -4.28
C LYS A 113 -11.10 6.85 -3.95
N GLN A 114 -9.98 7.56 -4.15
CA GLN A 114 -9.92 9.00 -3.92
C GLN A 114 -10.78 9.77 -4.91
N MET A 115 -10.94 9.29 -6.15
CA MET A 115 -11.87 9.85 -7.14
C MET A 115 -13.33 9.39 -6.96
N GLY A 116 -13.63 8.61 -5.92
CA GLY A 116 -14.97 8.09 -5.64
C GLY A 116 -15.39 6.89 -6.49
N GLY A 117 -14.44 6.26 -7.18
CA GLY A 117 -14.61 4.97 -7.85
C GLY A 117 -14.14 3.80 -6.99
N ASP A 118 -14.30 2.58 -7.51
CA ASP A 118 -13.73 1.35 -6.96
C ASP A 118 -13.51 0.36 -8.11
N PHE A 119 -12.85 -0.76 -7.83
CA PHE A 119 -12.62 -1.84 -8.80
C PHE A 119 -13.74 -2.87 -8.84
N ILE A 120 -14.59 -2.88 -7.82
CA ILE A 120 -15.70 -3.82 -7.66
C ILE A 120 -16.90 -3.03 -7.11
N SER A 121 -18.10 -3.35 -7.58
CA SER A 121 -19.34 -2.77 -7.07
C SER A 121 -19.55 -3.04 -5.57
N PRO A 122 -20.34 -2.21 -4.86
CA PRO A 122 -20.59 -2.38 -3.42
C PRO A 122 -21.18 -3.73 -3.02
N ASP A 123 -21.92 -4.39 -3.92
CA ASP A 123 -22.48 -5.72 -3.72
C ASP A 123 -21.50 -6.86 -4.02
N LEU A 124 -20.27 -6.53 -4.42
CA LEU A 124 -19.18 -7.43 -4.79
C LEU A 124 -19.46 -8.34 -6.01
N LYS A 125 -20.46 -8.01 -6.84
CA LYS A 125 -20.90 -8.85 -7.96
C LYS A 125 -20.39 -8.41 -9.32
N THR A 126 -19.96 -7.17 -9.47
CA THR A 126 -19.60 -6.59 -10.76
C THR A 126 -18.22 -5.97 -10.70
N ALA A 127 -17.34 -6.33 -11.64
CA ALA A 127 -16.06 -5.67 -11.82
C ALA A 127 -16.28 -4.25 -12.42
N GLN A 128 -15.59 -3.25 -11.88
CA GLN A 128 -15.68 -1.84 -12.26
C GLN A 128 -14.34 -1.32 -12.83
N MET A 129 -13.53 -2.22 -13.37
CA MET A 129 -12.17 -1.95 -13.87
C MET A 129 -12.10 -1.00 -15.08
N ASN A 130 -13.21 -0.82 -15.80
CA ASN A 130 -13.31 0.05 -16.98
C ASN A 130 -14.04 1.37 -16.71
N THR A 131 -14.36 1.68 -15.45
CA THR A 131 -14.96 2.97 -15.09
C THR A 131 -13.99 4.12 -15.37
N PRO A 132 -14.47 5.36 -15.61
CA PRO A 132 -13.60 6.51 -15.82
C PRO A 132 -12.55 6.69 -14.71
N GLN A 133 -12.92 6.44 -13.45
CA GLN A 133 -12.04 6.52 -12.30
C GLN A 133 -10.94 5.44 -12.32
N ALA A 134 -11.28 4.20 -12.68
CA ALA A 134 -10.30 3.12 -12.79
C ALA A 134 -9.35 3.31 -13.98
N VAL A 135 -9.85 3.80 -15.12
CA VAL A 135 -9.00 4.13 -16.27
C VAL A 135 -8.07 5.30 -15.94
N GLN A 136 -8.61 6.35 -15.32
CA GLN A 136 -7.84 7.53 -14.94
C GLN A 136 -6.76 7.22 -13.89
N SER A 137 -6.98 6.27 -12.98
CA SER A 137 -5.96 5.89 -12.00
C SER A 137 -4.74 5.24 -12.63
N VAL A 138 -4.95 4.28 -13.53
CA VAL A 138 -3.86 3.64 -14.28
C VAL A 138 -3.16 4.66 -15.15
N LYS A 139 -3.92 5.49 -15.89
CA LYS A 139 -3.36 6.54 -16.73
C LYS A 139 -2.48 7.50 -15.92
N PHE A 140 -2.99 8.01 -14.80
CA PHE A 140 -2.24 8.97 -13.96
C PHE A 140 -0.91 8.38 -13.46
N TRP A 141 -0.89 7.10 -13.09
CA TRP A 141 0.35 6.45 -12.68
C TRP A 141 1.38 6.39 -13.81
N PHE A 142 0.96 5.98 -15.02
CA PHE A 142 1.86 5.95 -16.18
C PHE A 142 2.20 7.34 -16.72
N ASP A 143 1.37 8.36 -16.46
CA ASP A 143 1.70 9.76 -16.76
C ASP A 143 2.95 10.22 -16.01
N TRP A 144 3.33 9.60 -14.88
CA TRP A 144 4.60 9.88 -14.19
C TRP A 144 5.82 9.65 -15.09
N ALA A 145 5.78 8.59 -15.90
CA ALA A 145 6.83 8.28 -16.87
C ALA A 145 6.62 8.96 -18.22
N THR A 146 5.38 9.01 -18.73
CA THR A 146 5.12 9.43 -20.10
C THR A 146 4.96 10.94 -20.24
N THR A 147 4.32 11.60 -19.28
CA THR A 147 3.95 13.01 -19.33
C THR A 147 4.86 13.86 -18.42
N TYR A 148 4.96 13.50 -17.14
CA TYR A 148 5.64 14.33 -16.13
C TYR A 148 7.15 14.10 -16.05
N LYS A 149 7.64 12.95 -16.55
CA LYS A 149 9.07 12.57 -16.57
C LYS A 149 9.71 12.58 -15.18
N ILE A 150 8.97 12.18 -14.15
CA ILE A 150 9.40 12.24 -12.73
C ILE A 150 9.94 10.91 -12.18
N VAL A 151 10.03 9.88 -13.02
CA VAL A 151 10.55 8.54 -12.68
C VAL A 151 11.66 8.15 -13.65
N ASP A 152 12.52 7.22 -13.23
CA ASP A 152 13.55 6.65 -14.10
C ASP A 152 12.88 5.88 -15.26
N PRO A 153 13.20 6.15 -16.54
CA PRO A 153 12.66 5.39 -17.67
C PRO A 153 12.93 3.88 -17.58
N ASN A 154 14.03 3.46 -16.93
CA ASN A 154 14.36 2.06 -16.70
C ASN A 154 13.42 1.40 -15.67
N SER A 155 12.68 2.19 -14.89
CA SER A 155 11.79 1.67 -13.85
C SER A 155 10.62 0.86 -14.43
N MET A 156 10.36 0.96 -15.73
CA MET A 156 9.41 0.10 -16.44
C MET A 156 9.68 -1.41 -16.25
N ALA A 157 10.94 -1.80 -16.05
CA ALA A 157 11.33 -3.19 -15.82
C ALA A 157 11.52 -3.54 -14.34
N TRP A 158 11.35 -2.57 -13.43
CA TRP A 158 11.66 -2.73 -12.01
C TRP A 158 10.57 -3.46 -11.25
N LYS A 159 11.00 -4.15 -10.21
CA LYS A 159 10.16 -4.67 -9.13
C LYS A 159 10.45 -3.93 -7.83
N THR A 160 9.69 -4.22 -6.78
CA THR A 160 9.81 -3.57 -5.47
C THR A 160 11.23 -3.58 -4.89
N GLY A 161 12.04 -4.61 -5.17
CA GLY A 161 13.44 -4.66 -4.73
C GLY A 161 14.35 -3.63 -5.43
N ASP A 162 14.15 -3.42 -6.74
CA ASP A 162 14.90 -2.44 -7.53
C ASP A 162 14.52 -1.01 -7.13
N ALA A 163 13.21 -0.77 -6.98
CA ALA A 163 12.62 0.46 -6.46
C ALA A 163 13.24 0.89 -5.13
N LEU A 164 13.24 -0.04 -4.16
CA LEU A 164 13.80 0.20 -2.83
C LEU A 164 15.30 0.46 -2.89
N LYS A 165 16.03 -0.27 -3.75
CA LYS A 165 17.47 -0.07 -3.93
C LYS A 165 17.78 1.32 -4.52
N ALA A 166 17.01 1.77 -5.51
CA ALA A 166 17.17 3.09 -6.10
C ALA A 166 16.96 4.20 -5.06
N PHE A 167 15.91 4.07 -4.24
CA PHE A 167 15.65 5.01 -3.14
C PHE A 167 16.74 4.96 -2.07
N ALA A 168 17.15 3.76 -1.63
CA ALA A 168 18.24 3.56 -0.66
C ALA A 168 19.59 4.15 -1.13
N ASN A 169 19.81 4.22 -2.45
CA ASN A 169 20.99 4.86 -3.05
C ASN A 169 20.84 6.38 -3.19
N GLY A 170 19.76 6.97 -2.68
CA GLY A 170 19.51 8.41 -2.73
C GLY A 170 19.13 8.94 -4.13
N LYS A 171 18.70 8.07 -5.05
CA LYS A 171 18.34 8.44 -6.43
C LYS A 171 16.86 8.77 -6.62
N VAL A 172 16.03 8.57 -5.60
CA VAL A 172 14.58 8.80 -5.64
C VAL A 172 14.17 9.77 -4.53
N GLY A 173 13.35 10.76 -4.88
CA GLY A 173 12.77 11.75 -3.96
C GLY A 173 11.65 11.18 -3.09
N MET A 174 10.67 10.53 -3.70
CA MET A 174 9.50 9.95 -3.04
C MET A 174 9.23 8.54 -3.55
N LEU A 175 9.00 7.62 -2.62
CA LEU A 175 8.73 6.21 -2.86
C LEU A 175 7.41 5.82 -2.21
N ILE A 176 6.50 5.19 -2.96
CA ILE A 176 5.22 4.70 -2.44
C ILE A 176 5.24 3.18 -2.49
N MET A 177 5.45 2.55 -1.33
CA MET A 177 5.41 1.09 -1.25
C MET A 177 5.09 0.60 0.16
N THR A 178 4.95 -0.72 0.29
CA THR A 178 5.02 -1.41 1.58
C THR A 178 5.92 -2.64 1.45
N THR A 179 6.88 -2.79 2.34
CA THR A 179 7.66 -4.04 2.45
C THR A 179 8.26 -4.14 3.84
N SER A 180 8.38 -5.36 4.37
CA SER A 180 9.04 -5.61 5.66
C SER A 180 10.52 -5.22 5.65
N THR A 181 11.12 -5.10 4.47
CA THR A 181 12.54 -4.79 4.31
C THR A 181 12.86 -3.31 4.21
N ILE A 182 11.86 -2.41 4.16
CA ILE A 182 12.11 -0.98 3.90
C ILE A 182 12.99 -0.36 4.98
N THR A 183 12.53 -0.33 6.22
CA THR A 183 13.26 0.22 7.36
C THR A 183 14.67 -0.38 7.52
N PRO A 184 14.86 -1.72 7.60
CA PRO A 184 16.20 -2.28 7.77
C PRO A 184 17.12 -2.03 6.56
N THR A 185 16.57 -1.90 5.34
CA THR A 185 17.36 -1.54 4.15
C THR A 185 17.82 -0.09 4.24
N LEU A 186 16.91 0.84 4.56
CA LEU A 186 17.22 2.26 4.62
C LEU A 186 18.21 2.56 5.75
N GLN A 187 18.06 1.94 6.92
CA GLN A 187 18.99 2.08 8.05
C GLN A 187 20.43 1.64 7.74
N LYS A 188 20.62 0.77 6.73
CA LYS A 188 21.94 0.31 6.27
C LYS A 188 22.43 1.02 5.02
N SER A 189 21.67 1.99 4.52
CA SER A 189 21.94 2.69 3.26
C SER A 189 22.61 4.04 3.49
N SER A 190 22.99 4.71 2.39
CA SER A 190 23.55 6.06 2.43
C SER A 190 22.56 7.13 2.91
N ILE A 191 21.27 6.78 3.06
CA ILE A 191 20.21 7.68 3.49
C ILE A 191 19.63 7.34 4.89
N ALA A 192 20.31 6.53 5.71
CA ALA A 192 19.79 6.02 6.99
C ALA A 192 19.11 7.05 7.92
N ASP A 193 19.60 8.29 7.97
CA ASP A 193 19.03 9.38 8.78
C ASP A 193 18.33 10.47 7.95
N LYS A 194 18.22 10.23 6.65
CA LYS A 194 17.84 11.20 5.62
C LYS A 194 16.52 10.86 4.96
N TYR A 195 15.69 10.04 5.61
CA TYR A 195 14.33 9.76 5.18
C TYR A 195 13.30 9.98 6.28
N ALA A 196 12.04 10.09 5.88
CA ALA A 196 10.90 10.01 6.78
C ALA A 196 9.68 9.44 6.05
N PHE A 197 8.72 8.95 6.84
CA PHE A 197 7.43 8.47 6.35
C PHE A 197 6.38 9.58 6.42
N ALA A 198 5.46 9.58 5.46
CA ALA A 198 4.28 10.42 5.44
C ALA A 198 3.07 9.62 4.93
N PRO A 199 1.84 10.00 5.32
CA PRO A 199 0.63 9.52 4.65
C PRO A 199 0.67 9.85 3.15
N MET A 200 0.02 9.04 2.33
CA MET A 200 -0.13 9.36 0.91
C MET A 200 -1.06 10.57 0.72
N PRO A 201 -0.85 11.36 -0.36
CA PRO A 201 -1.80 12.40 -0.76
C PRO A 201 -3.23 11.87 -0.90
N THR A 202 -4.23 12.70 -0.58
CA THR A 202 -5.65 12.27 -0.60
C THR A 202 -6.57 13.08 -1.49
N VAL A 203 -6.04 14.11 -2.16
CA VAL A 203 -6.76 14.90 -3.15
C VAL A 203 -6.27 14.48 -4.54
N PRO A 204 -7.17 13.99 -5.43
CA PRO A 204 -6.79 13.55 -6.77
C PRO A 204 -6.07 14.63 -7.57
N TYR A 205 -5.23 14.19 -8.52
CA TYR A 205 -4.49 15.10 -9.39
C TYR A 205 -5.45 16.00 -10.19
N GLY A 206 -5.12 17.28 -10.29
CA GLY A 206 -5.93 18.27 -10.99
C GLY A 206 -7.19 18.73 -10.24
N MET A 207 -7.44 18.23 -9.03
CA MET A 207 -8.56 18.66 -8.19
C MET A 207 -8.10 19.55 -7.03
N GLN A 208 -8.95 20.49 -6.63
CA GLN A 208 -8.73 21.35 -5.44
C GLN A 208 -9.15 20.66 -4.14
N GLN A 209 -10.17 19.80 -4.23
CA GLN A 209 -10.69 19.01 -3.13
C GLN A 209 -11.15 17.66 -3.65
N ARG A 210 -11.22 16.68 -2.77
CA ARG A 210 -11.74 15.35 -3.09
C ARG A 210 -13.24 15.44 -3.41
N PRO A 211 -13.78 14.70 -4.40
CA PRO A 211 -15.23 14.67 -4.65
C PRO A 211 -15.99 14.12 -3.42
N PRO A 212 -17.30 14.43 -3.25
CA PRO A 212 -18.07 14.05 -2.07
C PRO A 212 -18.09 12.54 -1.79
N ASN A 213 -18.09 11.71 -2.83
CA ASN A 213 -18.04 10.24 -2.73
C ASN A 213 -16.61 9.69 -2.68
N GLY A 214 -15.59 10.55 -2.75
CA GLY A 214 -14.19 10.14 -2.67
C GLY A 214 -13.76 9.80 -1.25
N VAL A 215 -13.03 8.70 -1.11
CA VAL A 215 -12.49 8.23 0.17
C VAL A 215 -11.08 8.78 0.40
N PRO A 216 -10.74 9.28 1.61
CA PRO A 216 -9.37 9.67 1.98
C PRO A 216 -8.47 8.45 2.15
N ALA A 217 -8.23 7.68 1.07
CA ALA A 217 -7.37 6.51 1.07
C ALA A 217 -5.88 6.94 1.18
N ALA A 218 -5.47 7.40 2.37
CA ALA A 218 -4.10 7.84 2.67
C ALA A 218 -3.14 6.66 2.94
N THR A 219 -3.69 5.46 3.11
CA THR A 219 -2.98 4.19 3.25
C THR A 219 -3.84 3.05 2.74
N ILE A 220 -3.20 1.94 2.42
CA ILE A 220 -3.85 0.67 2.07
C ILE A 220 -3.52 -0.29 3.21
N VAL A 221 -4.54 -0.73 3.92
CA VAL A 221 -4.36 -1.74 4.97
C VAL A 221 -4.18 -3.09 4.28
N SER A 222 -2.97 -3.63 4.36
CA SER A 222 -2.64 -4.96 3.87
C SER A 222 -1.90 -5.75 4.94
N GLY A 223 -1.63 -7.02 4.70
CA GLY A 223 -0.98 -7.85 5.69
C GLY A 223 -1.09 -9.33 5.41
N ASP A 224 -0.51 -10.10 6.33
CA ASP A 224 -0.61 -11.55 6.38
C ASP A 224 -1.48 -11.95 7.58
N MET A 225 -2.24 -13.02 7.38
CA MET A 225 -3.18 -13.57 8.34
C MET A 225 -2.88 -15.05 8.54
N LEU A 226 -3.09 -15.55 9.74
CA LEU A 226 -2.96 -16.96 10.08
C LEU A 226 -4.36 -17.58 10.19
N ALA A 227 -4.61 -18.65 9.45
CA ALA A 227 -5.86 -19.39 9.50
C ALA A 227 -5.59 -20.83 9.95
N VAL A 228 -6.48 -21.38 10.76
CA VAL A 228 -6.40 -22.78 11.20
C VAL A 228 -7.24 -23.62 10.24
N ALA A 229 -6.63 -24.64 9.64
CA ALA A 229 -7.34 -25.58 8.79
C ALA A 229 -8.43 -26.30 9.59
N ASP A 230 -9.62 -26.44 9.02
CA ASP A 230 -10.77 -26.97 9.75
C ASP A 230 -10.64 -28.46 10.08
N TYR A 231 -9.88 -29.18 9.26
CA TYR A 231 -9.54 -30.59 9.45
C TYR A 231 -8.30 -30.80 10.35
N SER A 232 -7.76 -29.76 10.98
CA SER A 232 -6.66 -29.92 11.92
C SER A 232 -7.11 -30.66 13.18
N ASN A 233 -6.36 -31.70 13.57
CA ASN A 233 -6.58 -32.44 14.82
C ASN A 233 -5.88 -31.81 16.03
N VAL A 234 -5.22 -30.66 15.85
CA VAL A 234 -4.41 -29.98 16.87
C VAL A 234 -4.71 -28.48 16.93
N LYS A 235 -5.99 -28.10 16.78
CA LYS A 235 -6.43 -26.69 16.73
C LYS A 235 -5.98 -25.89 17.96
N ASP A 236 -6.05 -26.47 19.16
CA ASP A 236 -5.59 -25.81 20.39
C ASP A 236 -4.10 -25.44 20.35
N LEU A 237 -3.25 -26.32 19.81
CA LEU A 237 -1.83 -26.03 19.63
C LEU A 237 -1.61 -24.99 18.54
N ALA A 238 -2.39 -25.03 17.47
CA ALA A 238 -2.33 -24.02 16.42
C ALA A 238 -2.68 -22.62 16.96
N PHE A 239 -3.74 -22.50 17.77
CA PHE A 239 -4.10 -21.22 18.40
C PHE A 239 -3.06 -20.75 19.42
N LYS A 240 -2.46 -21.67 20.20
CA LYS A 240 -1.33 -21.33 21.08
C LYS A 240 -0.12 -20.80 20.30
N PHE A 241 0.18 -21.41 19.15
CA PHE A 241 1.23 -20.93 18.26
C PHE A 241 0.89 -19.55 17.70
N ILE A 242 -0.34 -19.33 17.21
CA ILE A 242 -0.79 -18.03 16.72
C ILE A 242 -0.69 -16.96 17.82
N ASN A 243 -0.98 -17.30 19.08
CA ASN A 243 -0.86 -16.36 20.19
C ASN A 243 0.59 -16.03 20.55
N LEU A 244 1.53 -16.94 20.27
CA LEU A 244 2.95 -16.79 20.56
C LEU A 244 3.65 -15.85 19.57
N VAL A 245 3.23 -15.87 18.30
CA VAL A 245 3.89 -15.15 17.19
C VAL A 245 3.34 -13.76 16.90
#